data_AF-W5P2K7-F1
#
_entry.id   AF-W5P2K7-F1
#
_cell.length_a   1.000
_cell.length_b   1.000
_cell.length_c   1.000
_cell.angle_alpha   90.00
_cell.angle_beta   90.00
_cell.angle_gamma   90.00
#
_symmetry.space_group_name_H-M   'P 1'
#
loop_
_entity.id
_entity.type
_entity.pdbx_description
1 polymer ?
#
loop_
_entity_poly.entity_id
_entity_poly.type
_entity_poly.pdbx_seq_one_letter_code
_entity_poly.pdbx_strand_id
1 'polypeptide(L)'
;ALAGPMLPQHHELTSLFECPVCFDYVLPPILQCQAGHLVCNQCRQKLSCCPTCRGALTPSIRNLAMEKVASAVLFPCKYATTGCSLTLHHTEKPEHEDICEYRPYSCPCPGASCKWQGSLEAVMSHLMHAHKSITTLQGEDIVFLATDINLPGAVDWVMMQSCFGHHFMLVLEKQEKYEGHQQFFAIVLLIGTRKQAENFAYRLELNGNRRRLTWEATPRSIHDGVSAAIMNSDCLVFDTAIAHLFADNGNLGINVTISTCCP
;
A
#
# COMPACT_ATOMS: atom_id res chain seq x y z
N ALA A 1 23.08 10.34 0.81
CA ALA A 1 22.04 11.36 1.01
C ALA A 1 22.60 12.46 1.91
N LEU A 2 22.83 13.66 1.38
CA LEU A 2 23.30 14.81 2.17
C LEU A 2 22.07 15.50 2.75
N ALA A 3 21.88 15.40 4.06
CA ALA A 3 20.87 16.14 4.80
C ALA A 3 21.40 17.57 5.03
N GLY A 4 20.86 18.54 4.29
CA GLY A 4 21.12 19.95 4.49
C GLY A 4 19.90 20.77 4.06
N PRO A 5 19.64 21.95 4.67
CA PRO A 5 18.57 22.83 4.23
C PRO A 5 18.77 23.23 2.77
N MET A 6 17.70 23.18 1.98
CA MET A 6 17.73 23.53 0.55
C MET A 6 18.25 24.96 0.39
N LEU A 7 19.31 25.14 -0.39
CA LEU A 7 19.80 26.47 -0.77
C LEU A 7 18.70 27.19 -1.58
N PRO A 8 18.50 28.52 -1.40
CA PRO A 8 17.44 29.27 -2.09
C PRO A 8 17.45 29.11 -3.63
N GLN A 9 18.63 28.96 -4.23
CA GLN A 9 18.81 28.73 -5.68
C GLN A 9 18.24 27.39 -6.17
N HIS A 10 18.14 26.39 -5.31
CA HIS A 10 17.70 25.05 -5.69
C HIS A 10 16.17 24.98 -5.83
N HIS A 11 15.45 25.68 -4.96
CA HIS A 11 13.99 25.83 -5.04
C HIS A 11 13.55 26.53 -6.34
N GLU A 12 14.25 27.60 -6.74
CA GLU A 12 14.00 28.33 -7.99
C GLU A 12 14.19 27.45 -9.23
N LEU A 13 15.11 26.48 -9.20
CA LEU A 13 15.32 25.56 -10.31
C LEU A 13 14.26 24.46 -10.35
N THR A 14 13.84 23.92 -9.21
CA THR A 14 12.81 22.85 -9.17
C THR A 14 11.43 23.35 -9.58
N SER A 15 11.08 24.61 -9.29
CA SER A 15 9.77 25.18 -9.66
C SER A 15 9.58 25.31 -11.17
N LEU A 16 10.67 25.41 -11.95
CA LEU A 16 10.63 25.38 -13.42
C LEU A 16 10.10 24.05 -13.97
N PHE A 17 10.13 22.99 -13.15
CA PHE A 17 9.62 21.67 -13.50
C PHE A 17 8.20 21.43 -12.99
N GLU A 18 7.48 22.41 -12.44
CA GLU A 18 6.12 22.14 -11.96
C GLU A 18 5.11 22.00 -13.10
N CYS A 19 4.28 20.95 -13.03
CA CYS A 19 3.20 20.76 -13.97
C CYS A 19 2.03 21.67 -13.60
N PRO A 20 1.52 22.53 -14.51
CA PRO A 20 0.42 23.46 -14.22
C PRO A 20 -0.94 22.79 -14.00
N VAL A 21 -1.02 21.46 -14.07
CA VAL A 21 -2.27 20.69 -13.96
C VAL A 21 -2.35 19.94 -12.64
N CYS A 22 -1.31 19.14 -12.34
CA CYS A 22 -1.28 18.33 -11.11
C CYS A 22 -0.41 18.94 -10.01
N PHE A 23 0.32 20.02 -10.29
CA PHE A 23 1.27 20.67 -9.37
C PHE A 23 2.39 19.73 -8.87
N ASP A 24 2.62 18.63 -9.58
CA ASP A 24 3.76 17.73 -9.36
C ASP A 24 4.88 18.03 -10.37
N TYR A 25 6.09 17.53 -10.10
CA TYR A 25 7.24 17.76 -10.97
C TYR A 25 7.13 16.99 -12.29
N VAL A 26 7.41 17.67 -13.39
CA VAL A 26 7.54 17.15 -14.74
C VAL A 26 8.89 16.45 -14.84
N LEU A 27 8.90 15.15 -14.54
CA LEU A 27 10.07 14.29 -14.67
C LEU A 27 10.18 13.71 -16.10
N PRO A 28 11.38 13.29 -16.54
CA PRO A 28 11.57 12.63 -17.83
C PRO A 28 10.61 11.44 -18.06
N PRO A 29 10.00 11.30 -19.26
CA PRO A 29 10.13 12.18 -20.42
C PRO A 29 9.42 13.52 -20.23
N ILE A 30 10.14 14.63 -20.43
CA ILE A 30 9.63 15.98 -20.23
C ILE A 30 8.98 16.46 -21.52
N LEU A 31 7.69 16.78 -21.47
CA LEU A 31 6.91 17.17 -22.64
C LEU A 31 6.63 18.66 -22.63
N GLN A 32 6.64 19.27 -23.82
CA GLN A 32 6.36 20.70 -24.00
C GLN A 32 5.38 20.97 -25.14
N CYS A 33 4.72 22.11 -25.09
CA CYS A 33 4.02 22.67 -26.25
C CYS A 33 4.99 23.40 -27.20
N GLN A 34 4.52 23.84 -28.36
CA GLN A 34 5.33 24.61 -29.32
C GLN A 34 5.88 25.93 -28.74
N ALA A 35 5.23 26.49 -27.72
CA ALA A 35 5.67 27.69 -27.02
C ALA A 35 6.59 27.41 -25.82
N GLY A 36 6.96 26.15 -25.55
CA GLY A 36 7.92 25.79 -24.50
C GLY A 36 7.35 25.50 -23.11
N HIS A 37 6.01 25.54 -22.91
CA HIS A 37 5.41 25.23 -21.61
C HIS A 37 5.41 23.72 -21.33
N LEU A 38 5.86 23.35 -20.13
CA LEU A 38 6.01 21.96 -19.71
C LEU A 38 4.70 21.35 -19.19
N VAL A 39 4.48 20.07 -19.47
CA VAL A 39 3.37 19.27 -18.92
C VAL A 39 3.89 17.85 -18.65
N CYS A 40 3.51 17.25 -17.51
CA CYS A 40 3.90 15.88 -17.20
C CYS A 40 3.24 14.87 -18.14
N ASN A 41 3.87 13.71 -18.32
CA ASN A 41 3.38 12.68 -19.23
C ASN A 41 1.93 12.24 -18.89
N GLN A 42 1.60 12.14 -17.60
CA GLN A 42 0.28 11.69 -17.15
C GLN A 42 -0.84 12.71 -17.44
N CYS A 43 -0.56 14.01 -17.28
CA CYS A 43 -1.50 15.06 -17.64
C CYS A 43 -1.60 15.25 -19.16
N ARG A 44 -0.49 15.11 -19.89
CA ARG A 44 -0.47 15.23 -21.35
C ARG A 44 -1.48 14.31 -22.03
N GLN A 45 -1.65 13.07 -21.54
CA GLN A 45 -2.59 12.10 -22.10
C GLN A 45 -4.06 12.54 -21.99
N LYS A 46 -4.38 13.43 -21.04
CA LYS A 46 -5.74 13.91 -20.77
C LYS A 46 -6.03 15.27 -21.43
N LEU A 47 -5.05 15.86 -22.11
CA LEU A 47 -5.12 17.22 -22.65
C LEU A 47 -5.02 17.22 -24.18
N SER A 48 -5.86 18.03 -24.82
CA SER A 48 -5.80 18.35 -26.24
C SER A 48 -5.01 19.63 -26.54
N CYS A 49 -5.02 20.60 -25.62
CA CYS A 49 -4.33 21.89 -25.72
C CYS A 49 -3.52 22.21 -24.47
N CYS A 50 -2.53 23.09 -24.64
CA CYS A 50 -1.65 23.52 -23.55
C CYS A 50 -2.46 24.30 -22.50
N PRO A 51 -2.41 23.93 -21.21
CA PRO A 51 -3.17 24.61 -20.17
C PRO A 51 -2.73 26.06 -19.97
N THR A 52 -1.48 26.39 -20.32
CA THR A 52 -0.90 27.74 -20.13
C THR A 52 -1.20 28.67 -21.32
N CYS A 53 -0.90 28.25 -22.55
CA CYS A 53 -1.03 29.12 -23.73
C CYS A 53 -2.15 28.72 -24.71
N ARG A 54 -2.91 27.66 -24.42
CA ARG A 54 -3.97 27.09 -25.28
C ARG A 54 -3.50 26.61 -26.67
N GLY A 55 -2.20 26.60 -26.94
CA GLY A 55 -1.62 26.05 -28.17
C GLY A 55 -1.79 24.53 -28.30
N ALA A 56 -1.65 24.01 -29.52
CA ALA A 56 -1.73 22.58 -29.77
C ALA A 56 -0.61 21.81 -29.04
N LEU A 57 -0.96 20.69 -28.41
CA LEU A 57 0.01 19.77 -27.79
C LEU A 57 0.42 18.63 -28.72
N THR A 58 -0.14 18.60 -29.94
CA THR A 58 0.13 17.60 -30.97
C THR A 58 0.93 18.26 -32.10
N PRO A 59 2.04 17.66 -32.57
CA PRO A 59 2.64 16.41 -32.08
C PRO A 59 3.20 16.55 -30.65
N SER A 60 3.40 15.43 -29.95
CA SER A 60 4.03 15.46 -28.61
C SER A 60 5.51 15.81 -28.76
N ILE A 61 5.93 16.95 -28.20
CA ILE A 61 7.32 17.44 -28.29
C ILE A 61 8.03 17.12 -26.98
N ARG A 62 9.11 16.33 -27.04
CA ARG A 62 10.00 16.09 -25.89
C ARG A 62 11.02 17.21 -25.76
N ASN A 63 11.25 17.68 -24.55
CA ASN A 63 12.28 18.67 -24.24
C ASN A 63 13.56 17.98 -23.73
N LEU A 64 14.39 17.50 -24.64
CA LEU A 64 15.64 16.80 -24.32
C LEU A 64 16.63 17.67 -23.53
N ALA A 65 16.59 18.99 -23.71
CA ALA A 65 17.43 19.91 -22.94
C ALA A 65 17.00 19.93 -21.47
N MET A 66 15.71 20.05 -21.20
CA MET A 66 15.18 19.99 -19.83
C MET A 66 15.37 18.61 -19.20
N GLU A 67 15.34 17.52 -19.96
CA GLU A 67 15.68 16.19 -19.44
C GLU A 67 17.14 16.12 -18.96
N LYS A 68 18.07 16.76 -19.68
CA LYS A 68 19.48 16.88 -19.24
C LYS A 68 19.60 17.73 -17.98
N VAL A 69 18.87 18.84 -17.89
CA VAL A 69 18.85 19.68 -16.66
C VAL A 69 18.27 18.89 -15.49
N ALA A 70 17.16 18.17 -15.67
CA ALA A 70 16.56 17.32 -14.64
C ALA A 70 17.49 16.21 -14.13
N SER A 71 18.50 15.82 -14.91
CA SER A 71 19.51 14.84 -14.48
C SER A 71 20.52 15.45 -13.49
N ALA A 72 20.73 16.76 -13.53
CA ALA A 72 21.63 17.49 -12.62
C ALA A 72 20.92 18.10 -11.39
N VAL A 73 19.58 18.07 -11.37
CA VAL A 73 18.74 18.62 -10.30
C VAL A 73 18.25 17.50 -9.39
N LEU A 74 18.14 17.82 -8.10
CA LEU A 74 17.45 16.99 -7.11
C LEU A 74 16.04 17.54 -6.92
N PHE A 75 15.06 16.66 -6.77
CA PHE A 75 13.66 17.04 -6.56
C PHE A 75 13.24 16.63 -5.16
N PRO A 76 12.53 17.48 -4.40
CA PRO A 76 12.00 17.08 -3.11
C PRO A 76 10.95 15.98 -3.28
N CYS A 77 10.83 15.10 -2.29
CA CYS A 77 9.77 14.10 -2.23
C CYS A 77 8.38 14.76 -2.26
N LYS A 78 7.39 14.17 -2.92
CA LYS A 78 6.01 14.70 -2.94
C LYS A 78 5.37 14.79 -1.54
N TYR A 79 5.92 14.04 -0.58
CA TYR A 79 5.51 14.05 0.82
C TYR A 79 6.33 15.03 1.68
N ALA A 80 7.01 16.01 1.07
CA ALA A 80 7.74 17.04 1.81
C ALA A 80 6.84 17.88 2.72
N THR A 81 5.59 18.11 2.30
CA THR A 81 4.58 18.83 3.09
C THR A 81 4.11 18.06 4.32
N THR A 82 4.23 16.74 4.33
CA THR A 82 3.90 15.87 5.46
C THR A 82 5.11 15.47 6.30
N GLY A 83 6.32 15.93 5.95
CA GLY A 83 7.52 15.82 6.77
C GLY A 83 8.74 15.18 6.11
N CYS A 84 8.64 14.70 4.87
CA CYS A 84 9.79 14.10 4.19
C CYS A 84 10.82 15.16 3.76
N SER A 85 12.00 15.16 4.36
CA SER A 85 13.07 16.11 4.01
C SER A 85 13.99 15.64 2.86
N LEU A 86 13.70 14.50 2.23
CA LEU A 86 14.57 13.92 1.20
C LEU A 86 14.39 14.60 -0.15
N THR A 87 15.51 14.85 -0.81
CA THR A 87 15.59 15.34 -2.19
C THR A 87 16.43 14.41 -3.02
N LEU A 88 15.90 13.98 -4.15
CA LEU A 88 16.35 12.80 -4.89
C LEU A 88 16.47 13.10 -6.39
N HIS A 89 17.31 12.35 -7.10
CA HIS A 89 17.30 12.42 -8.56
C HIS A 89 15.97 11.87 -9.11
N HIS A 90 15.58 12.34 -10.30
CA HIS A 90 14.34 11.89 -10.95
C HIS A 90 14.28 10.37 -11.17
N THR A 91 15.43 9.69 -11.23
CA THR A 91 15.53 8.23 -11.35
C THR A 91 15.21 7.49 -10.05
N GLU A 92 15.53 8.09 -8.90
CA GLU A 92 15.39 7.47 -7.57
C GLU A 92 14.08 7.89 -6.87
N LYS A 93 13.54 9.05 -7.25
CA LYS A 93 12.33 9.64 -6.64
C LYS A 93 11.11 8.71 -6.66
N PRO A 94 10.75 8.03 -7.78
CA PRO A 94 9.58 7.15 -7.80
C PRO A 94 9.69 6.00 -6.79
N GLU A 95 10.84 5.32 -6.78
CA GLU A 95 11.10 4.19 -5.87
C GLU A 95 11.03 4.64 -4.41
N HIS A 96 11.62 5.78 -4.08
CA HIS A 96 11.53 6.35 -2.73
C HIS A 96 10.08 6.65 -2.34
N GLU A 97 9.31 7.30 -3.21
CA GLU A 97 7.95 7.72 -2.90
C GLU A 97 7.01 6.54 -2.66
N ASP A 98 7.25 5.40 -3.29
CA ASP A 98 6.46 4.19 -3.03
C ASP A 98 6.67 3.67 -1.60
N ILE A 99 7.87 3.83 -1.04
CA ILE A 99 8.25 3.33 0.28
C ILE A 99 8.35 4.41 1.38
N CYS A 100 8.15 5.68 1.04
CA CYS A 100 8.35 6.83 1.92
C CYS A 100 7.47 6.73 3.18
N GLU A 101 8.05 6.91 4.36
CA GLU A 101 7.33 6.80 5.65
C GLU A 101 6.31 7.93 5.89
N TYR A 102 6.46 9.05 5.19
CA TYR A 102 5.57 10.22 5.27
C TYR A 102 4.40 10.15 4.27
N ARG A 103 4.32 9.07 3.50
CA ARG A 103 3.21 8.81 2.59
C ARG A 103 1.91 8.59 3.39
N PRO A 104 0.78 9.20 2.96
CA PRO A 104 -0.51 8.94 3.57
C PRO A 104 -0.91 7.46 3.46
N TYR A 105 -1.54 6.95 4.51
CA TYR A 105 -2.09 5.59 4.55
C TYR A 105 -3.37 5.53 3.72
N SER A 106 -3.45 4.55 2.83
CA SER A 106 -4.70 4.17 2.18
C SER A 106 -5.55 3.32 3.12
N CYS A 107 -6.85 3.21 2.85
CA CYS A 107 -7.71 2.26 3.56
C CYS A 107 -7.12 0.83 3.46
N PRO A 108 -6.87 0.14 4.59
CA PRO A 108 -6.27 -1.19 4.58
C PRO A 108 -7.26 -2.33 4.25
N CYS A 109 -8.55 -2.04 4.11
CA CYS A 109 -9.56 -3.06 3.85
C CYS A 109 -9.40 -3.67 2.44
N PRO A 110 -9.16 -4.98 2.29
CA PRO A 110 -9.13 -5.65 0.99
C PRO A 110 -10.50 -5.61 0.31
N GLY A 111 -10.50 -5.70 -1.02
CA GLY A 111 -11.70 -5.76 -1.86
C GLY A 111 -12.58 -4.50 -1.86
N ALA A 112 -12.34 -3.53 -0.98
CA ALA A 112 -13.16 -2.33 -0.88
C ALA A 112 -12.80 -1.32 -1.98
N SER A 113 -13.81 -0.78 -2.66
CA SER A 113 -13.69 0.39 -3.55
C SER A 113 -13.40 1.71 -2.79
N CYS A 114 -12.91 1.59 -1.56
CA CYS A 114 -12.64 2.69 -0.64
C CYS A 114 -11.38 3.45 -1.09
N LYS A 115 -11.56 4.71 -1.44
CA LYS A 115 -10.46 5.60 -1.87
C LYS A 115 -9.94 6.50 -0.74
N TRP A 116 -10.27 6.17 0.51
CA TRP A 116 -9.83 6.96 1.65
C TRP A 116 -8.31 6.94 1.79
N GLN A 117 -7.75 8.10 2.09
CA GLN A 117 -6.34 8.30 2.43
C GLN A 117 -6.25 9.27 3.62
N GLY A 118 -5.30 9.05 4.52
CA GLY A 118 -5.12 9.90 5.69
C GLY A 118 -3.85 9.59 6.49
N SER A 119 -3.74 10.22 7.67
CA SER A 119 -2.68 9.90 8.62
C SER A 119 -2.97 8.58 9.33
N LEU A 120 -1.95 8.00 9.97
CA LEU A 120 -2.06 6.75 10.70
C LEU A 120 -3.13 6.81 11.81
N GLU A 121 -3.18 7.93 12.53
CA GLU A 121 -4.13 8.13 13.64
C GLU A 121 -5.59 8.13 13.18
N ALA A 122 -5.83 8.49 11.91
CA ALA A 122 -7.15 8.55 11.33
C ALA A 122 -7.65 7.18 10.81
N VAL A 123 -6.77 6.17 10.68
CA VAL A 123 -7.10 4.87 10.08
C VAL A 123 -8.18 4.14 10.87
N MET A 124 -8.01 3.99 12.19
CA MET A 124 -8.98 3.27 13.03
C MET A 124 -10.34 3.97 13.05
N SER A 125 -10.34 5.31 13.14
CA SER A 125 -11.57 6.09 13.05
C SER A 125 -12.25 5.85 11.69
N HIS A 126 -11.50 5.87 10.59
CA HIS A 126 -12.03 5.57 9.26
C HIS A 126 -12.68 4.18 9.20
N LEU A 127 -11.98 3.13 9.67
CA LEU A 127 -12.48 1.75 9.66
C LEU A 127 -13.79 1.62 10.46
N MET A 128 -13.86 2.19 11.66
CA MET A 128 -15.05 2.14 12.50
C MET A 128 -16.28 2.83 11.86
N HIS A 129 -16.08 3.92 11.11
CA HIS A 129 -17.18 4.68 10.54
C HIS A 129 -17.60 4.18 9.16
N ALA A 130 -16.64 3.84 8.30
CA ALA A 130 -16.87 3.45 6.91
C ALA A 130 -17.01 1.93 6.71
N HIS A 131 -16.46 1.11 7.61
CA HIS A 131 -16.41 -0.35 7.50
C HIS A 131 -17.02 -1.05 8.73
N LYS A 132 -18.26 -0.69 9.06
CA LYS A 132 -18.98 -1.15 10.27
C LYS A 132 -19.15 -2.67 10.39
N SER A 133 -19.00 -3.41 9.31
CA SER A 133 -19.07 -4.87 9.29
C SER A 133 -17.82 -5.55 9.86
N ILE A 134 -16.71 -4.82 10.01
CA ILE A 134 -15.47 -5.38 10.54
C ILE A 134 -15.59 -5.52 12.06
N THR A 135 -15.73 -6.75 12.51
CA THR A 135 -15.74 -7.10 13.93
C THR A 135 -14.36 -6.88 14.55
N THR A 136 -14.33 -6.34 15.76
CA THR A 136 -13.11 -6.20 16.56
C THR A 136 -13.15 -7.13 17.77
N LEU A 137 -12.15 -7.99 17.94
CA LEU A 137 -11.96 -8.84 19.11
C LEU A 137 -10.79 -8.33 19.96
N GLN A 138 -10.89 -8.52 21.28
CA GLN A 138 -9.86 -8.15 22.25
C GLN A 138 -9.12 -9.41 22.71
N GLY A 139 -7.81 -9.28 22.92
CA GLY A 139 -6.97 -10.36 23.42
C GLY A 139 -5.86 -10.74 22.44
N GLU A 140 -4.77 -11.27 22.98
CA GLU A 140 -3.61 -11.70 22.21
C GLU A 140 -3.80 -13.08 21.56
N ASP A 141 -4.71 -13.90 22.07
CA ASP A 141 -5.06 -15.21 21.51
C ASP A 141 -6.57 -15.28 21.24
N ILE A 142 -6.94 -15.39 19.96
CA ILE A 142 -8.33 -15.38 19.50
C ILE A 142 -8.56 -16.43 18.40
N VAL A 143 -9.82 -16.68 18.07
CA VAL A 143 -10.20 -17.48 16.90
C VAL A 143 -10.83 -16.58 15.85
N PHE A 144 -10.20 -16.50 14.69
CA PHE A 144 -10.76 -15.88 13.49
C PHE A 144 -11.57 -16.91 12.71
N LEU A 145 -12.90 -16.77 12.75
CA LEU A 145 -13.82 -17.65 12.05
C LEU A 145 -14.19 -17.10 10.68
N ALA A 146 -13.69 -17.72 9.62
CA ALA A 146 -14.11 -17.45 8.25
C ALA A 146 -15.33 -18.32 7.90
N THR A 147 -16.49 -17.69 7.73
CA THR A 147 -17.74 -18.38 7.44
C THR A 147 -17.94 -18.61 5.94
N ASP A 148 -18.54 -19.73 5.57
CA ASP A 148 -18.89 -20.07 4.19
C ASP A 148 -17.70 -19.99 3.20
N ILE A 149 -16.59 -20.67 3.53
CA ILE A 149 -15.36 -20.65 2.72
C ILE A 149 -15.57 -21.19 1.29
N ASN A 150 -16.66 -21.92 1.07
CA ASN A 150 -17.03 -22.55 -0.20
C ASN A 150 -17.77 -21.62 -1.17
N LEU A 151 -18.02 -20.36 -0.81
CA LEU A 151 -18.67 -19.40 -1.72
C LEU A 151 -17.94 -19.34 -3.07
N PRO A 152 -18.63 -19.27 -4.21
CA PRO A 152 -17.97 -19.21 -5.51
C PRO A 152 -17.22 -17.88 -5.71
N GLY A 153 -16.12 -17.91 -6.47
CA GLY A 153 -15.34 -16.72 -6.83
C GLY A 153 -14.40 -16.20 -5.74
N ALA A 154 -13.85 -15.01 -5.96
CA ALA A 154 -12.94 -14.35 -5.02
C ALA A 154 -13.73 -13.76 -3.84
N VAL A 155 -13.29 -14.04 -2.61
CA VAL A 155 -13.94 -13.61 -1.37
C VAL A 155 -12.88 -13.25 -0.34
N ASP A 156 -13.11 -12.15 0.39
CA ASP A 156 -12.24 -11.67 1.45
C ASP A 156 -12.96 -11.73 2.80
N TRP A 157 -12.28 -12.25 3.82
CA TRP A 157 -12.69 -12.15 5.21
C TRP A 157 -11.72 -11.25 5.94
N VAL A 158 -12.27 -10.33 6.73
CA VAL A 158 -11.49 -9.34 7.47
C VAL A 158 -11.99 -9.25 8.91
N MET A 159 -11.06 -9.23 9.85
CA MET A 159 -11.34 -9.03 11.27
C MET A 159 -10.27 -8.15 11.90
N MET A 160 -10.63 -7.38 12.92
CA MET A 160 -9.67 -6.65 13.75
C MET A 160 -9.41 -7.40 15.05
N GLN A 161 -8.14 -7.52 15.41
CA GLN A 161 -7.68 -7.98 16.72
C GLN A 161 -7.01 -6.82 17.46
N SER A 162 -7.32 -6.64 18.74
CA SER A 162 -6.74 -5.59 19.57
C SER A 162 -6.03 -6.19 20.79
N CYS A 163 -4.73 -5.92 20.89
CA CYS A 163 -3.87 -6.38 21.99
C CYS A 163 -2.61 -5.50 22.07
N PHE A 164 -1.94 -5.48 23.22
CA PHE A 164 -0.73 -4.66 23.45
C PHE A 164 -0.89 -3.16 23.11
N GLY A 165 -2.12 -2.63 23.23
CA GLY A 165 -2.43 -1.24 22.86
C GLY A 165 -2.36 -0.95 21.35
N HIS A 166 -2.31 -1.98 20.51
CA HIS A 166 -2.24 -1.89 19.06
C HIS A 166 -3.42 -2.63 18.43
N HIS A 167 -3.69 -2.32 17.16
CA HIS A 167 -4.72 -2.97 16.36
C HIS A 167 -4.07 -3.73 15.20
N PHE A 168 -4.52 -4.95 14.98
CA PHE A 168 -4.04 -5.84 13.95
C PHE A 168 -5.21 -6.25 13.06
N MET A 169 -5.05 -6.09 11.74
CA MET A 169 -6.02 -6.52 10.75
C MET A 169 -5.67 -7.93 10.28
N LEU A 170 -6.59 -8.85 10.49
CA LEU A 170 -6.51 -10.23 10.02
C LEU A 170 -7.22 -10.29 8.67
N VAL A 171 -6.53 -10.81 7.67
CA VAL A 171 -7.07 -10.95 6.31
C VAL A 171 -6.95 -12.42 5.91
N LEU A 172 -8.06 -13.00 5.45
CA LEU A 172 -8.08 -14.23 4.67
C LEU A 172 -8.65 -13.88 3.29
N GLU A 173 -7.83 -13.97 2.26
CA GLU A 173 -8.22 -13.71 0.88
C GLU A 173 -8.26 -15.02 0.10
N LYS A 174 -9.36 -15.28 -0.59
CA LYS A 174 -9.48 -16.40 -1.52
C LYS A 174 -9.36 -15.89 -2.94
N GLN A 175 -8.33 -16.35 -3.65
CA GLN A 175 -8.12 -16.04 -5.05
C GLN A 175 -8.35 -17.27 -5.93
N GLU A 176 -8.88 -17.05 -7.13
CA GLU A 176 -8.96 -18.04 -8.19
C GLU A 176 -7.86 -17.77 -9.22
N LYS A 177 -6.86 -18.64 -9.31
CA LYS A 177 -5.74 -18.45 -10.25
C LYS A 177 -6.10 -18.86 -11.67
N TYR A 178 -6.83 -19.97 -11.81
CA TYR A 178 -7.38 -20.51 -13.04
C TYR A 178 -8.54 -21.44 -12.66
N GLU A 179 -9.40 -21.79 -13.64
CA GLU A 179 -10.66 -22.50 -13.38
C GLU A 179 -10.48 -23.70 -12.44
N GLY A 180 -11.16 -23.66 -11.29
CA GLY A 180 -11.15 -24.74 -10.29
C GLY A 180 -9.93 -24.77 -9.36
N HIS A 181 -8.96 -23.87 -9.54
CA HIS A 181 -7.78 -23.77 -8.69
C HIS A 181 -7.83 -22.51 -7.83
N GLN A 182 -8.44 -22.69 -6.65
CA GLN A 182 -8.56 -21.66 -5.63
C GLN A 182 -7.44 -21.80 -4.60
N GLN A 183 -6.91 -20.67 -4.14
CA GLN A 183 -5.93 -20.59 -3.07
C GLN A 183 -6.38 -19.57 -2.03
N PHE A 184 -6.12 -19.90 -0.78
CA PHE A 184 -6.34 -19.05 0.37
C PHE A 184 -5.02 -18.46 0.84
N PHE A 185 -5.05 -17.16 1.17
CA PHE A 185 -3.92 -16.40 1.68
C PHE A 185 -4.33 -15.76 3.00
N ALA A 186 -3.70 -16.17 4.10
CA ALA A 186 -3.98 -15.62 5.43
C ALA A 186 -2.78 -14.82 5.94
N ILE A 187 -3.02 -13.56 6.31
CA ILE A 187 -1.98 -12.62 6.73
C ILE A 187 -2.48 -11.69 7.84
N VAL A 188 -1.54 -11.23 8.67
CA VAL A 188 -1.79 -10.25 9.72
C VAL A 188 -1.05 -8.95 9.40
N LEU A 189 -1.78 -7.84 9.44
CA LEU A 189 -1.25 -6.50 9.28
C LEU A 189 -1.34 -5.74 10.61
N LEU A 190 -0.33 -4.97 10.96
CA LEU A 190 -0.39 -3.99 12.04
C LEU A 190 -0.92 -2.66 11.51
N ILE A 191 -1.92 -2.08 12.19
CA ILE A 191 -2.30 -0.67 12.04
C ILE A 191 -1.23 0.19 12.73
N GLY A 192 -0.10 0.36 12.05
CA GLY A 192 1.10 0.98 12.61
C GLY A 192 2.23 1.06 11.60
N THR A 193 3.36 1.61 12.02
CA THR A 193 4.59 1.73 11.22
C THR A 193 5.31 0.38 11.07
N ARG A 194 6.22 0.28 10.09
CA ARG A 194 7.08 -0.91 9.91
C ARG A 194 7.92 -1.21 11.15
N LYS A 195 8.53 -0.17 11.73
CA LYS A 195 9.32 -0.28 12.96
C LYS A 195 8.49 -0.76 14.15
N GLN A 196 7.22 -0.35 14.25
CA GLN A 196 6.34 -0.89 15.29
C GLN A 196 6.05 -2.38 15.05
N ALA A 197 5.85 -2.77 13.80
CA ALA A 197 5.52 -4.14 13.41
C ALA A 197 6.64 -5.14 13.76
N GLU A 198 7.91 -4.73 13.65
CA GLU A 198 9.08 -5.52 14.05
C GLU A 198 9.09 -5.97 15.52
N ASN A 199 8.34 -5.28 16.41
CA ASN A 199 8.24 -5.65 17.82
C ASN A 199 7.23 -6.78 18.08
N PHE A 200 6.58 -7.30 17.04
CA PHE A 200 5.55 -8.32 17.18
C PHE A 200 5.82 -9.52 16.28
N ALA A 201 5.31 -10.66 16.70
CA ALA A 201 5.16 -11.85 15.88
C ALA A 201 3.71 -12.33 15.99
N TYR A 202 3.17 -12.84 14.88
CA TYR A 202 1.87 -13.48 14.85
C TYR A 202 2.03 -14.96 14.48
N ARG A 203 1.12 -15.79 15.00
CA ARG A 203 0.96 -17.18 14.64
C ARG A 203 -0.46 -17.41 14.13
N LEU A 204 -0.57 -17.97 12.93
CA LEU A 204 -1.82 -18.49 12.38
C LEU A 204 -1.79 -20.01 12.44
N GLU A 205 -2.83 -20.59 13.00
CA GLU A 205 -2.90 -22.04 13.16
C GLU A 205 -4.27 -22.60 12.76
N LEU A 206 -4.25 -23.58 11.86
CA LEU A 206 -5.41 -24.40 11.51
C LEU A 206 -5.32 -25.72 12.28
N ASN A 207 -6.38 -26.07 13.00
CA ASN A 207 -6.46 -27.28 13.79
C ASN A 207 -7.55 -28.20 13.25
N GLY A 208 -7.20 -29.47 13.02
CA GLY A 208 -8.09 -30.49 12.50
C GLY A 208 -7.83 -31.82 13.19
N ASN A 209 -8.61 -32.85 12.86
CA ASN A 209 -8.46 -34.14 13.51
C ASN A 209 -7.05 -34.73 13.28
N ARG A 210 -6.24 -34.75 14.36
CA ARG A 210 -4.82 -35.17 14.36
C ARG A 210 -3.94 -34.45 13.36
N ARG A 211 -4.30 -33.21 12.99
CA ARG A 211 -3.58 -32.40 12.00
C ARG A 211 -3.50 -30.97 12.50
N ARG A 212 -2.38 -30.33 12.19
CA ARG A 212 -2.13 -28.93 12.50
C ARG A 212 -1.27 -28.32 11.41
N LEU A 213 -1.67 -27.14 10.93
CA LEU A 213 -0.87 -26.32 10.02
C LEU A 213 -0.63 -24.98 10.70
N THR A 214 0.63 -24.58 10.82
CA THR A 214 1.04 -23.39 11.55
C THR A 214 1.94 -22.52 10.68
N TRP A 215 1.72 -21.21 10.71
CA TRP A 215 2.59 -20.20 10.11
C TRP A 215 2.88 -19.13 11.16
N GLU A 216 4.14 -18.76 11.30
CA GLU A 216 4.59 -17.69 12.19
C GLU A 216 5.40 -16.67 11.39
N ALA A 217 5.10 -15.39 11.57
CA ALA A 217 5.84 -14.30 10.94
C ALA A 217 5.68 -12.99 11.70
N THR A 218 6.45 -11.98 11.31
CA THR A 218 6.25 -10.59 11.75
C THR A 218 5.06 -9.98 11.00
N PRO A 219 4.12 -9.30 11.68
CA PRO A 219 3.01 -8.64 10.98
C PRO A 219 3.56 -7.57 10.04
N ARG A 220 2.90 -7.37 8.90
CA ARG A 220 3.29 -6.27 7.99
C ARG A 220 2.63 -4.97 8.41
N SER A 221 3.26 -3.83 8.14
CA SER A 221 2.56 -2.55 8.29
C SER A 221 1.46 -2.44 7.23
N ILE A 222 0.32 -1.85 7.58
CA ILE A 222 -0.70 -1.46 6.59
C ILE A 222 -0.17 -0.52 5.50
N HIS A 223 0.98 0.11 5.72
CA HIS A 223 1.66 0.91 4.69
C HIS A 223 2.09 0.06 3.48
N ASP A 224 2.41 -1.22 3.70
CA ASP A 224 2.84 -2.15 2.65
C ASP A 224 1.65 -2.86 1.98
N GLY A 225 0.50 -2.88 2.66
CA GLY A 225 -0.69 -3.61 2.21
C GLY A 225 -0.48 -5.13 2.16
N VAL A 226 -1.39 -5.83 1.47
CA VAL A 226 -1.35 -7.30 1.32
C VAL A 226 -0.76 -7.78 -0.01
N SER A 227 -0.82 -6.96 -1.07
CA SER A 227 -0.59 -7.41 -2.44
C SER A 227 0.81 -7.99 -2.66
N ALA A 228 1.85 -7.33 -2.13
CA ALA A 228 3.22 -7.81 -2.26
C ALA A 228 3.46 -9.12 -1.50
N ALA A 229 2.84 -9.29 -0.33
CA ALA A 229 2.96 -10.51 0.47
C ALA A 229 2.29 -11.70 -0.23
N ILE A 230 1.08 -11.49 -0.75
CA ILE A 230 0.34 -12.51 -1.50
C ILE A 230 1.07 -12.89 -2.79
N MET A 231 1.55 -11.90 -3.56
CA MET A 231 2.29 -12.15 -4.80
C MET A 231 3.55 -12.98 -4.57
N ASN A 232 4.26 -12.75 -3.45
CA ASN A 232 5.47 -13.48 -3.09
C ASN A 232 5.20 -14.75 -2.27
N SER A 233 3.93 -15.07 -1.97
CA SER A 233 3.54 -16.16 -1.07
C SER A 233 4.23 -16.10 0.30
N ASP A 234 4.46 -14.88 0.80
CA ASP A 234 5.03 -14.59 2.11
C ASP A 234 3.91 -14.39 3.15
N CYS A 235 3.10 -15.43 3.29
CA CYS A 235 1.99 -15.54 4.24
C CYS A 235 1.56 -17.01 4.35
N LEU A 236 0.54 -17.31 5.17
CA LEU A 236 -0.01 -18.66 5.22
C LEU A 236 -0.82 -18.93 3.94
N VAL A 237 -0.35 -19.87 3.12
CA VAL A 237 -1.01 -20.25 1.86
C VAL A 237 -1.48 -21.70 1.92
N PHE A 238 -2.71 -21.95 1.50
CA PHE A 238 -3.26 -23.29 1.38
C PHE A 238 -4.33 -23.37 0.29
N ASP A 239 -4.55 -24.55 -0.27
CA ASP A 239 -5.59 -24.78 -1.29
C ASP A 239 -6.94 -25.17 -0.64
N THR A 240 -7.97 -25.30 -1.47
CA THR A 240 -9.31 -25.71 -1.02
C THR A 240 -9.31 -27.10 -0.39
N ALA A 241 -8.47 -28.03 -0.85
CA ALA A 241 -8.40 -29.38 -0.29
C ALA A 241 -7.90 -29.34 1.17
N ILE A 242 -6.87 -28.56 1.44
CA ILE A 242 -6.37 -28.30 2.80
C ILE A 242 -7.44 -27.59 3.63
N ALA A 243 -8.09 -26.55 3.09
CA ALA A 243 -9.14 -25.82 3.80
C ALA A 243 -10.26 -26.76 4.29
N HIS A 244 -10.68 -27.71 3.45
CA HIS A 244 -11.71 -28.71 3.82
C HIS A 244 -11.27 -29.70 4.90
N LEU A 245 -9.97 -29.97 5.06
CA LEU A 245 -9.47 -30.83 6.15
C LEU A 245 -9.57 -30.16 7.52
N PHE A 246 -9.63 -28.83 7.54
CA PHE A 246 -9.64 -28.00 8.75
C PHE A 246 -10.97 -27.29 9.01
N ALA A 247 -11.87 -27.27 8.02
CA ALA A 247 -13.18 -26.63 8.14
C ALA A 247 -14.21 -27.55 8.81
N ASP A 248 -15.14 -26.95 9.56
CA ASP A 248 -16.33 -27.60 10.10
C ASP A 248 -17.58 -26.90 9.58
N ASN A 249 -18.47 -27.67 8.95
CA ASN A 249 -19.70 -27.17 8.32
C ASN A 249 -19.49 -25.95 7.39
N GLY A 250 -18.38 -25.93 6.64
CA GLY A 250 -18.04 -24.84 5.72
C GLY A 250 -17.43 -23.61 6.38
N ASN A 251 -17.19 -23.63 7.69
CA ASN A 251 -16.52 -22.56 8.43
C ASN A 251 -15.09 -22.98 8.77
N LEU A 252 -14.14 -22.07 8.57
CA LEU A 252 -12.73 -22.29 8.89
C LEU A 252 -12.35 -21.46 10.13
N GLY A 253 -12.00 -22.14 11.22
CA GLY A 253 -11.44 -21.49 12.41
C GLY A 253 -9.93 -21.39 12.31
N ILE A 254 -9.40 -20.16 12.38
CA ILE A 254 -7.97 -19.88 12.42
C ILE A 254 -7.64 -19.36 13.80
N ASN A 255 -6.83 -20.10 14.57
CA ASN A 255 -6.30 -19.58 15.83
C ASN A 255 -5.24 -18.53 15.50
N VAL A 256 -5.40 -17.35 16.09
CA VAL A 256 -4.50 -16.22 15.88
C VAL A 256 -3.92 -15.79 17.21
N THR A 257 -2.63 -16.01 17.36
CA THR A 257 -1.87 -15.56 18.53
C THR A 257 -0.95 -14.42 18.11
N ILE A 258 -0.98 -13.30 18.82
CA ILE A 258 -0.03 -12.19 18.68
C ILE A 258 0.84 -12.17 19.91
N SER A 259 2.14 -11.99 19.73
CA SER A 259 3.11 -11.92 20.82
C SER A 259 4.08 -10.78 20.57
N THR A 260 4.61 -10.20 21.64
CA THR A 260 5.72 -9.25 21.54
C THR A 260 7.01 -10.02 21.34
N CYS A 261 7.77 -9.68 20.31
CA CYS A 261 9.17 -10.07 20.21
C CYS A 261 9.91 -9.30 21.32
N CYS A 262 10.42 -9.99 22.35
CA CYS A 262 11.26 -9.32 23.34
C CYS A 262 12.46 -8.67 22.62
N PRO A 263 12.81 -7.41 22.95
CA PRO A 263 14.08 -6.84 22.52
C PRO A 263 15.28 -7.59 23.09
#